data_AF-A0A2J5P533-F1
#
_entry.id   AF-A0A2J5P533-F1
#
_cell.length_a   1.000
_cell.length_b   1.000
_cell.length_c   1.000
_cell.angle_alpha   90.00
_cell.angle_beta   90.00
_cell.angle_gamma   90.00
#
_symmetry.space_group_name_H-M   'P 1'
#
loop_
_entity.id
_entity.type
_entity.pdbx_description
1 polymer ?
#
loop_
_entity_poly.entity_id
_entity_poly.type
_entity_poly.pdbx_seq_one_letter_code
_entity_poly.pdbx_strand_id
1 'polypeptide(L)' 'MSEPKRLFFAIELPGDVQQQIVHWRAASFPGDAGRPVAAANLHLTLAFLGEVSADKQRALSAMAG' A
#
# COMPACT_ATOMS: atom_id res chain seq x y z
N MET A 1 -24.59 0.33 -11.75
CA MET A 1 -23.43 -0.57 -11.48
C MET A 1 -22.38 0.24 -10.76
N SER A 2 -21.71 -0.31 -9.75
CA SER A 2 -20.65 0.43 -9.03
C SER A 2 -19.43 0.58 -9.93
N GLU A 3 -18.75 1.72 -9.87
CA GLU A 3 -17.55 1.99 -10.67
C GLU A 3 -16.42 1.01 -10.32
N PRO A 4 -15.56 0.65 -11.31
CA PRO A 4 -14.39 -0.16 -11.04
C PRO A 4 -13.45 0.54 -10.04
N LYS A 5 -12.75 -0.26 -9.23
CA LYS A 5 -11.79 0.22 -8.25
C LYS A 5 -10.38 -0.26 -8.59
N ARG A 6 -9.40 0.61 -8.36
CA ARG A 6 -7.99 0.23 -8.40
C ARG A 6 -7.59 -0.54 -7.14
N LEU A 7 -7.32 -1.84 -7.26
CA LEU A 7 -7.07 -2.72 -6.11
C LEU A 7 -5.69 -3.35 -6.11
N PHE A 8 -5.22 -3.71 -4.92
CA PHE A 8 -4.04 -4.52 -4.67
C PHE A 8 -4.15 -5.22 -3.31
N PHE A 9 -3.40 -6.30 -3.11
CA PHE A 9 -3.18 -6.93 -1.82
C PHE A 9 -1.84 -6.49 -1.24
N ALA A 10 -1.77 -6.31 0.07
CA ALA A 10 -0.55 -5.88 0.73
C ALA A 10 -0.42 -6.43 2.15
N ILE A 11 0.80 -6.44 2.65
CA ILE A 11 1.13 -6.59 4.07
C ILE A 11 1.36 -5.20 4.64
N GLU A 12 0.66 -4.89 5.73
CA GLU A 12 0.87 -3.68 6.52
C GLU A 12 2.07 -3.81 7.45
N LEU A 13 2.72 -2.69 7.73
CA LEU A 13 3.79 -2.61 8.71
C LEU A 13 3.24 -2.24 10.09
N PRO A 14 3.74 -2.84 11.19
CA PRO A 14 3.47 -2.36 12.54
C PRO A 14 3.79 -0.87 12.70
N GLY A 15 3.02 -0.16 13.51
CA GLY A 15 3.12 1.29 13.63
C GLY A 15 4.49 1.79 14.12
N ASP A 16 5.13 1.06 15.02
CA ASP A 16 6.49 1.32 15.50
C ASP A 16 7.53 1.18 14.37
N VAL A 17 7.41 0.14 13.54
CA VAL A 17 8.27 -0.08 12.37
C VAL A 17 8.09 1.04 11.34
N GLN A 18 6.87 1.50 11.09
CA GLN A 18 6.62 2.64 10.21
C GLN A 18 7.36 3.90 10.71
N GLN A 19 7.31 4.18 12.01
CA GLN A 19 8.00 5.33 12.60
C GLN A 19 9.52 5.20 12.50
N GLN A 20 10.07 4.01 12.74
CA GLN A 20 11.50 3.74 12.59
C GLN A 20 11.98 4.01 11.15
N ILE A 21 11.23 3.55 10.15
CA ILE A 21 11.55 3.78 8.73
C ILE A 21 11.49 5.28 8.39
N VAL A 22 10.47 5.99 8.86
CA VAL A 22 10.34 7.44 8.61
C VAL A 22 11.50 8.22 9.21
N HIS A 23 11.88 7.92 10.46
CA HIS A 23 13.02 8.57 11.12
C HIS A 23 14.34 8.27 10.41
N TRP A 24 14.60 6.99 10.11
CA TRP A 24 15.80 6.60 9.36
C TRP A 24 15.87 7.31 8.01
N ARG A 25 14.76 7.36 7.26
CA ARG A 25 14.70 8.02 5.96
C ARG A 25 14.98 9.53 6.08
N ALA A 26 14.39 10.20 7.06
CA ALA A 26 14.62 11.63 7.28
C ALA A 26 16.08 11.95 7.67
N ALA A 27 16.74 11.04 8.40
CA ALA A 27 18.15 11.19 8.76
C ALA A 27 19.11 10.86 7.60
N SER A 28 18.70 10.01 6.66
CA SER A 28 19.58 9.44 5.64
C SER A 28 19.48 10.11 4.26
N PHE A 29 18.36 10.78 3.97
CA PHE A 29 18.12 11.39 2.65
C PHE A 29 17.86 12.90 2.76
N PRO A 30 18.50 13.73 1.92
CA PRO A 30 18.22 15.15 1.87
C PRO A 30 16.80 15.41 1.33
N GLY A 31 16.25 16.59 1.63
CA GLY A 31 14.84 16.92 1.33
C GLY A 31 14.50 16.99 -0.16
N ASP A 32 15.49 17.10 -1.03
CA ASP A 32 15.38 17.11 -2.49
C ASP A 32 15.65 15.75 -3.15
N ALA A 33 15.95 14.71 -2.36
CA ALA A 33 16.17 13.34 -2.88
C ALA A 33 14.92 12.71 -3.51
N GLY A 34 13.73 13.27 -3.27
CA GLY A 34 12.48 12.82 -3.87
C GLY A 34 11.25 13.13 -3.01
N ARG A 35 10.12 12.54 -3.38
CA ARG A 35 8.85 12.69 -2.64
C ARG A 35 8.65 11.51 -1.68
N PRO A 36 8.72 11.72 -0.35
CA PRO A 36 8.56 10.64 0.61
C PRO A 36 7.12 10.10 0.62
N VAL A 37 6.99 8.77 0.66
CA VAL A 37 5.70 8.11 0.92
C VAL A 37 5.28 8.37 2.37
N ALA A 38 4.01 8.75 2.58
CA ALA A 38 3.43 8.97 3.90
C ALA A 38 3.51 7.70 4.76
N ALA A 39 3.72 7.86 6.07
CA ALA A 39 3.92 6.73 6.99
C ALA A 39 2.78 5.69 6.89
N ALA A 40 1.54 6.14 6.95
CA ALA A 40 0.34 5.30 6.84
C ALA A 40 0.18 4.58 5.50
N ASN A 41 0.93 4.99 4.46
CA ASN A 41 0.93 4.35 3.15
C ASN A 41 2.12 3.41 2.95
N LEU A 42 2.98 3.21 3.96
CA LEU A 42 4.08 2.23 3.88
C LEU A 42 3.51 0.82 4.00
N HIS A 43 3.69 0.02 2.95
CA HIS A 43 3.23 -1.36 2.86
C HIS A 43 4.09 -2.14 1.88
N LEU A 44 3.99 -3.46 1.92
CA LEU A 44 4.58 -4.34 0.92
C LEU A 44 3.47 -4.90 0.03
N THR A 45 3.43 -4.48 -1.23
CA THR A 45 2.45 -4.96 -2.21
C THR A 45 2.74 -6.42 -2.58
N LEU A 46 1.75 -7.30 -2.39
CA LEU A 46 1.84 -8.71 -2.78
C LEU A 46 1.42 -8.92 -4.24
N ALA A 47 0.28 -8.32 -4.62
CA ALA A 47 -0.27 -8.44 -5.96
C ALA A 47 -1.07 -7.18 -6.32
N PHE A 48 -0.73 -6.56 -7.46
CA PHE A 48 -1.45 -5.42 -8.00
C PHE A 48 -2.48 -5.89 -9.04
N LEU A 49 -3.75 -5.50 -8.88
CA LEU A 49 -4.87 -6.02 -9.68
C LEU A 49 -5.36 -5.04 -10.75
N GLY A 50 -4.90 -3.78 -10.70
CA GLY A 50 -5.41 -2.72 -11.58
C GLY A 50 -6.86 -2.37 -11.28
N GLU A 51 -7.61 -1.97 -12.31
CA GLU A 51 -9.04 -1.69 -12.22
C GLU A 51 -9.87 -2.98 -12.17
N VAL A 52 -10.70 -3.11 -11.15
CA VAL A 52 -11.46 -4.32 -10.84
C VAL A 52 -12.93 -3.97 -10.64
N SER A 53 -13.83 -4.66 -11.34
CA SER A 53 -15.27 -4.52 -11.14
C SER A 53 -15.70 -5.04 -9.76
N ALA A 54 -16.85 -4.58 -9.26
CA ALA A 54 -17.36 -5.03 -7.96
C ALA A 54 -17.52 -6.56 -7.86
N ASP A 55 -17.93 -7.22 -8.96
CA ASP A 55 -18.12 -8.68 -8.99
C ASP A 55 -16.77 -9.41 -8.93
N LYS A 56 -15.78 -8.94 -9.69
CA LYS A 56 -14.43 -9.50 -9.68
C LYS A 56 -13.73 -9.27 -8.34
N GLN A 57 -13.96 -8.11 -7.70
CA GLN A 57 -13.47 -7.85 -6.35
C GLN A 57 -13.99 -8.89 -5.36
N ARG A 58 -15.30 -9.14 -5.34
CA ARG A 58 -15.90 -10.13 -4.41
C ARG A 58 -15.32 -11.52 -4.61
N ALA A 59 -15.15 -11.95 -5.86
CA ALA A 59 -14.53 -13.23 -6.18
C ALA A 59 -13.08 -13.34 -5.68
N LEU A 60 -12.26 -12.32 -5.95
CA LEU A 60 -10.85 -12.30 -5.52
C LEU A 60 -10.71 -12.26 -4.00
N SER A 61 -11.56 -11.49 -3.31
CA SER A 61 -11.57 -11.45 -1.84
C SER A 61 -11.95 -12.80 -1.21
N ALA A 62 -12.86 -13.56 -1.82
CA ALA A 62 -13.25 -14.88 -1.32
C ALA A 62 -12.14 -15.94 -1.50
N MET A 63 -11.27 -15.78 -2.50
CA MET A 63 -10.13 -16.68 -2.75
C MET A 63 -8.89 -16.36 -1.92
N ALA A 64 -8.78 -15.14 -1.40
CA ALA A 64 -7.60 -14.67 -0.67
C ALA A 64 -7.57 -15.09 0.82
N GLY A 65 -8.42 -16.05 1.21
CA GLY A 65 -8.54 -16.59 2.58
C GLY A 65 -7.68 -17.82 2.81
#